data_AF-A0A1Q7GUR8-F1
#
_entry.id   AF-A0A1Q7GUR8-F1
#
_cell.length_a   1.000
_cell.length_b   1.000
_cell.length_c   1.000
_cell.angle_alpha   90.00
_cell.angle_beta   90.00
_cell.angle_gamma   90.00
#
_symmetry.space_group_name_H-M   'P 1'
#
loop_
_entity.id
_entity.type
_entity.pdbx_description
1 polymer ?
#
loop_
_entity_poly.entity_id
_entity_poly.type
_entity_poly.pdbx_seq_one_letter_code
_entity_poly.pdbx_strand_id
1 'polypeptide(L)'
;MAIAKARRRTEENGRGDKNRHFQSDLLEYAPTQQFDVILFRDSIYYVARGKIKAMLYRYSTYLKEGGVFIVRMADGSGEYKQIMDTIENHFEVLGTYSFDRPKAVVMIFRSRCWIESSPDVFQRGAQDH
;
A
#
# COMPACT_ATOMS: atom_id res chain seq x y z
N MET A 1 26.12 -3.43 1.54
CA MET A 1 24.79 -3.54 2.18
C MET A 1 23.96 -2.30 1.87
N ALA A 2 22.71 -2.46 1.41
CA ALA A 2 21.86 -1.35 0.97
C ALA A 2 21.65 -0.27 2.04
N ILE A 3 21.56 -0.68 3.31
CA ILE A 3 21.35 0.24 4.44
C ILE A 3 22.56 1.11 4.72
N ALA A 4 23.77 0.57 4.62
CA ALA A 4 24.99 1.35 4.77
C ALA A 4 25.08 2.47 3.70
N LYS A 5 24.60 2.20 2.48
CA LYS A 5 24.53 3.19 1.40
C LYS A 5 23.44 4.24 1.61
N ALA A 6 22.29 3.84 2.16
CA ALA A 6 21.20 4.75 2.49
C ALA A 6 21.54 5.69 3.66
N ARG A 7 22.21 5.17 4.70
CA ARG A 7 22.69 5.95 5.85
C ARG A 7 23.71 7.00 5.42
N ARG A 8 24.72 6.59 4.64
CA ARG A 8 25.75 7.49 4.10
C ARG A 8 25.17 8.63 3.26
N ARG A 9 24.20 8.35 2.40
CA ARG A 9 23.49 9.40 1.63
C ARG A 9 22.66 10.35 2.50
N THR A 10 22.18 9.91 3.65
CA THR A 10 21.39 10.75 4.57
C THR A 10 22.28 11.67 5.37
N GLU A 11 23.44 11.16 5.81
CA GLU A 11 24.53 11.93 6.43
C GLU A 11 25.07 13.00 5.45
N GLU A 12 25.33 12.63 4.19
CA GLU A 12 25.82 13.54 3.13
C GLU A 12 24.84 14.66 2.76
N ASN A 13 23.53 14.50 3.01
CA ASN A 13 22.50 15.51 2.70
C ASN A 13 22.00 16.29 3.93
N GLY A 14 22.59 16.11 5.11
CA GLY A 14 22.23 16.84 6.33
C GLY A 14 20.79 16.59 6.82
N ARG A 15 20.21 15.42 6.52
CA ARG A 15 18.80 15.07 6.86
C ARG A 15 18.67 13.95 7.89
N GLY A 16 19.71 13.75 8.71
CA GLY A 16 19.75 12.69 9.74
C GLY A 16 18.52 12.67 10.65
N ASP A 17 18.01 13.85 11.02
CA ASP A 17 16.87 13.97 11.94
C ASP A 17 15.50 13.77 11.29
N LYS A 18 15.42 13.77 9.95
CA LYS A 18 14.14 13.66 9.20
C LYS A 18 13.91 12.29 8.60
N ASN A 19 14.93 11.44 8.54
CA ASN A 19 14.90 10.15 7.88
C ASN A 19 15.36 9.03 8.84
N ARG A 20 14.51 8.03 9.07
CA ARG A 20 14.85 6.82 9.81
C ARG A 20 14.93 5.64 8.83
N HIS A 21 16.01 4.86 8.92
CA HIS A 21 16.24 3.69 8.07
C HIS A 21 16.11 2.41 8.89
N PHE A 22 15.45 1.40 8.34
CA PHE A 22 15.22 0.12 9.00
C PHE A 22 15.55 -1.05 8.07
N GLN A 23 16.04 -2.16 8.63
CA GLN A 23 16.12 -3.45 7.94
C GLN A 23 14.96 -4.31 8.40
N SER A 24 14.13 -4.78 7.46
CA SER A 24 13.07 -5.74 7.77
C SER A 24 12.61 -6.44 6.49
N ASP A 25 11.95 -7.59 6.65
CA ASP A 25 11.16 -8.18 5.58
C ASP A 25 9.90 -7.32 5.33
N LEU A 26 9.62 -7.02 4.07
CA LEU A 26 8.43 -6.29 3.63
C LEU A 26 7.13 -7.03 4.02
N LEU A 27 7.19 -8.36 4.11
CA LEU A 27 6.08 -9.19 4.52
C LEU A 27 5.87 -9.25 6.02
N GLU A 28 6.79 -8.76 6.84
CA GLU A 28 6.68 -8.83 8.31
C GLU A 28 6.83 -7.48 8.99
N TYR A 29 7.34 -6.46 8.28
CA TYR A 29 7.59 -5.15 8.84
C TYR A 29 6.28 -4.49 9.30
N ALA A 30 6.25 -4.17 10.59
CA ALA A 30 5.21 -3.42 11.26
C ALA A 30 5.75 -2.02 11.61
N PRO A 31 5.32 -0.95 10.92
CA PRO A 31 5.72 0.40 11.28
C PRO A 31 5.28 0.78 12.69
N THR A 32 6.07 1.60 13.38
CA THR A 32 5.76 2.05 14.75
C THR A 32 4.88 3.30 14.81
N GLN A 33 4.44 3.81 13.66
CA GLN A 33 3.62 5.03 13.54
C GLN A 33 2.73 4.96 12.30
N GLN A 34 1.77 5.87 12.22
CA GLN A 34 0.94 6.05 11.03
C GLN A 34 1.53 7.09 10.06
N PHE A 35 1.18 6.96 8.77
CA PHE A 35 1.67 7.80 7.69
C PHE A 35 0.52 8.39 6.87
N ASP A 36 0.73 9.59 6.33
CA ASP A 36 -0.15 10.18 5.32
C ASP A 36 0.02 9.47 3.97
N VAL A 37 1.25 9.00 3.69
CA VAL A 37 1.60 8.31 2.45
C VAL A 37 2.52 7.13 2.72
N ILE A 38 2.18 5.95 2.18
CA ILE A 38 3.08 4.80 2.08
C ILE A 38 3.48 4.60 0.62
N LEU A 39 4.78 4.65 0.33
CA LEU A 39 5.32 4.53 -1.04
C LEU A 39 6.00 3.17 -1.24
N PHE A 40 5.50 2.40 -2.20
CA PHE A 40 6.21 1.24 -2.75
C PHE A 40 6.76 1.61 -4.13
N ARG A 41 8.05 1.93 -4.17
CA ARG A 41 8.75 2.23 -5.42
C ARG A 41 9.50 0.98 -5.87
N ASP A 42 9.05 0.40 -6.98
CA ASP A 42 9.73 -0.71 -7.65
C ASP A 42 10.06 -1.88 -6.70
N SER A 43 9.20 -2.10 -5.70
CA SER A 43 9.39 -3.11 -4.65
C SER A 43 8.25 -4.12 -4.56
N ILE A 44 7.04 -3.73 -4.97
CA ILE A 44 5.84 -4.57 -4.80
C ILE A 44 5.90 -5.88 -5.59
N TYR A 45 6.64 -5.91 -6.71
CA TYR A 45 6.76 -7.10 -7.55
C TYR A 45 7.72 -8.16 -6.99
N TYR A 46 8.47 -7.87 -5.92
CA TYR A 46 9.22 -8.90 -5.18
C TYR A 46 8.35 -9.67 -4.18
N VAL A 47 7.10 -9.26 -4.00
CA VAL A 47 6.14 -9.95 -3.14
C VAL A 47 5.43 -11.01 -3.95
N ALA A 48 5.36 -12.22 -3.41
CA ALA A 48 4.58 -13.30 -4.02
C ALA A 48 3.13 -12.83 -4.25
N ARG A 49 2.61 -13.01 -5.46
CA ARG A 49 1.35 -12.37 -5.93
C ARG A 49 0.17 -12.60 -4.97
N GLY A 50 0.00 -13.84 -4.50
CA GLY A 50 -1.07 -14.19 -3.55
C GLY A 50 -0.96 -13.51 -2.17
N LYS A 51 0.20 -12.93 -1.82
CA LYS A 51 0.44 -12.21 -0.57
C LYS A 51 0.25 -10.69 -0.69
N ILE A 52 0.19 -10.14 -1.91
CA ILE A 52 0.14 -8.69 -2.13
C ILE A 52 -1.09 -8.06 -1.47
N LYS A 53 -2.28 -8.64 -1.69
CA LYS A 53 -3.54 -8.16 -1.08
C LYS A 53 -3.44 -8.10 0.45
N ALA A 54 -3.04 -9.22 1.08
CA ALA A 54 -2.92 -9.31 2.53
C ALA A 54 -1.88 -8.31 3.08
N MET A 55 -0.75 -8.19 2.40
CA MET A 55 0.29 -7.22 2.74
C MET A 55 -0.24 -5.77 2.67
N LEU A 56 -0.93 -5.39 1.59
CA LEU A 56 -1.49 -4.05 1.42
C LEU A 56 -2.57 -3.74 2.46
N TYR A 57 -3.43 -4.70 2.81
CA TYR A 57 -4.39 -4.51 3.91
C TYR A 57 -3.69 -4.30 5.23
N ARG A 58 -2.66 -5.10 5.57
CA ARG A 58 -1.89 -4.86 6.78
C ARG A 58 -1.26 -3.46 6.76
N TYR A 59 -0.65 -3.03 5.66
CA TYR A 59 -0.06 -1.70 5.61
C TYR A 59 -1.10 -0.58 5.72
N SER A 60 -2.36 -0.82 5.33
CA SER A 60 -3.40 0.21 5.41
C SER A 60 -3.76 0.58 6.85
N THR A 61 -3.53 -0.32 7.82
CA THR A 61 -3.72 0.00 9.25
C THR A 61 -2.68 0.99 9.78
N TYR A 62 -1.62 1.25 9.02
CA TYR A 62 -0.60 2.25 9.31
C TYR A 62 -0.77 3.51 8.45
N LEU A 63 -1.86 3.64 7.70
CA LEU A 63 -2.24 4.92 7.11
C LEU A 63 -3.11 5.69 8.11
N LYS A 64 -2.92 7.01 8.15
CA LYS A 64 -3.85 7.92 8.82
C LYS A 64 -5.18 7.93 8.06
N GLU A 65 -6.21 8.51 8.68
CA GLU A 65 -7.46 8.82 7.97
C GLU A 65 -7.17 9.66 6.72
N GLY A 66 -7.71 9.24 5.57
CA GLY A 66 -7.44 9.86 4.27
C GLY A 66 -6.05 9.58 3.68
N GLY A 67 -5.18 8.85 4.38
CA GLY A 67 -3.87 8.46 3.89
C GLY A 67 -3.93 7.53 2.68
N VAL A 68 -2.87 7.54 1.87
CA VAL A 68 -2.84 6.83 0.58
C VAL A 68 -1.59 5.97 0.41
N PHE A 69 -1.75 4.94 -0.40
CA PHE A 69 -0.65 4.25 -1.05
C PHE A 69 -0.27 4.95 -2.33
N ILE A 70 1.03 4.97 -2.61
CA ILE A 70 1.57 5.22 -3.93
C ILE A 70 2.40 4.01 -4.32
N VAL A 71 2.02 3.35 -5.41
CA VAL A 71 2.80 2.25 -6.01
C VAL A 71 3.35 2.75 -7.32
N ARG A 72 4.67 2.73 -7.48
CA ARG A 72 5.35 2.95 -8.76
C ARG A 72 5.92 1.62 -9.25
N MET A 73 5.60 1.27 -10.49
CA MET A 73 6.13 0.11 -11.20
C MET A 73 6.85 0.58 -12.47
N ALA A 74 7.87 -0.18 -12.89
CA ALA A 74 8.63 0.12 -14.11
C ALA A 74 7.82 -0.12 -15.40
N ASP A 75 6.75 -0.91 -15.35
CA ASP A 75 5.84 -1.14 -16.47
C ASP A 75 4.44 -1.51 -15.95
N GLY A 76 3.40 -1.33 -16.76
CA GLY A 76 2.03 -1.79 -16.54
C GLY A 76 1.64 -3.03 -17.36
N SER A 77 2.57 -3.58 -18.16
CA SER A 77 2.32 -4.76 -19.00
C SER A 77 2.81 -6.07 -18.37
N GLY A 78 2.33 -7.22 -18.87
CA GLY A 78 2.81 -8.55 -18.45
C GLY A 78 2.54 -8.84 -16.98
N GLU A 79 3.59 -9.19 -16.23
CA GLU A 79 3.50 -9.62 -14.83
C GLU A 79 2.96 -8.55 -13.87
N TYR A 80 3.04 -7.27 -14.25
CA TYR A 80 2.56 -6.15 -13.45
C TYR A 80 1.04 -5.98 -13.52
N LYS A 81 0.41 -6.50 -14.57
CA LYS A 81 -1.05 -6.42 -14.75
C LYS A 81 -1.78 -7.06 -13.57
N GLN A 82 -1.31 -8.20 -13.07
CA GLN A 82 -1.96 -8.88 -11.93
C GLN A 82 -1.86 -8.06 -10.63
N ILE A 83 -0.81 -7.25 -10.47
CA ILE A 83 -0.66 -6.34 -9.34
C ILE A 83 -1.68 -5.21 -9.47
N MET A 84 -1.78 -4.63 -10.67
CA MET A 84 -2.79 -3.60 -10.99
C MET A 84 -4.20 -4.12 -10.75
N ASP A 85 -4.53 -5.29 -11.32
CA ASP A 85 -5.83 -5.95 -11.14
C ASP A 85 -6.12 -6.21 -9.66
N THR A 86 -5.12 -6.63 -8.87
CA THR A 86 -5.29 -6.83 -7.42
C THR A 86 -5.66 -5.53 -6.72
N ILE A 87 -4.99 -4.42 -7.06
CA ILE A 87 -5.23 -3.10 -6.49
C ILE A 87 -6.61 -2.59 -6.90
N GLU A 88 -6.93 -2.59 -8.20
CA GLU A 88 -8.19 -2.09 -8.75
C GLU A 88 -9.41 -2.82 -8.18
N ASN A 89 -9.31 -4.14 -8.00
CA ASN A 89 -10.43 -4.95 -7.50
C ASN A 89 -10.69 -4.80 -6.00
N HIS A 90 -9.69 -4.48 -5.19
CA HIS A 90 -9.79 -4.55 -3.72
C HIS A 90 -9.65 -3.22 -3.00
N PHE A 91 -9.13 -2.19 -3.68
CA PHE A 91 -8.84 -0.89 -3.12
C PHE A 91 -9.64 0.20 -3.86
N GLU A 92 -9.70 1.39 -3.29
CA GLU A 92 -10.24 2.56 -3.95
C GLU A 92 -9.08 3.25 -4.69
N VAL A 93 -9.09 3.19 -6.02
CA VAL A 93 -8.08 3.82 -6.86
C VAL A 93 -8.47 5.28 -7.10
N LEU A 94 -7.62 6.19 -6.65
CA LEU A 94 -7.81 7.64 -6.77
C LEU A 94 -7.20 8.19 -8.07
N GLY A 95 -6.19 7.50 -8.61
CA GLY A 95 -5.59 7.86 -9.88
C GLY A 95 -4.55 6.86 -10.36
N THR A 96 -4.46 6.71 -11.68
CA THR A 96 -3.43 5.90 -12.35
C THR A 96 -2.77 6.77 -13.42
N TYR A 97 -1.44 6.82 -13.40
CA TYR A 97 -0.63 7.64 -14.29
C TYR A 97 0.42 6.78 -14.98
N SER A 98 0.45 6.82 -16.30
CA SER A 98 1.46 6.13 -17.12
C SER A 98 2.46 7.14 -17.67
N PHE A 99 3.73 6.76 -17.67
CA PHE A 99 4.84 7.56 -18.16
C PHE A 99 5.60 6.74 -19.19
N ASP A 100 6.03 7.39 -20.28
CA ASP A 100 6.77 6.72 -21.36
C ASP A 100 8.29 6.87 -21.23
N ARG A 101 8.78 7.89 -20.49
CA ARG A 101 10.21 8.20 -20.35
C ARG A 101 10.58 8.70 -18.94
N PRO A 102 11.14 7.86 -18.06
CA PRO A 102 11.25 6.40 -18.21
C PRO A 102 9.86 5.75 -18.17
N LYS A 103 9.73 4.56 -18.79
CA LYS A 103 8.50 3.77 -18.69
C LYS A 103 8.17 3.54 -17.21
N ALA A 104 6.94 3.87 -16.82
CA ALA A 104 6.45 3.63 -15.47
C ALA A 104 4.93 3.72 -15.39
N VAL A 105 4.35 3.02 -14.42
CA VAL A 105 2.97 3.21 -13.99
C VAL A 105 2.96 3.58 -12.51
N VAL A 106 2.21 4.61 -12.17
CA VAL A 106 2.00 5.07 -10.80
C VAL A 106 0.52 4.94 -10.47
N MET A 107 0.20 4.18 -9.43
CA MET A 107 -1.15 4.04 -8.90
C MET A 107 -1.23 4.70 -7.52
N ILE A 108 -2.23 5.54 -7.33
CA ILE A 108 -2.58 6.17 -6.06
C ILE A 108 -3.90 5.58 -5.61
N PHE A 109 -3.93 4.98 -4.42
CA PHE A 109 -5.11 4.27 -3.92
C PHE A 109 -5.13 4.24 -2.40
N ARG A 110 -6.27 3.89 -1.81
CA ARG A 110 -6.44 3.69 -0.38
C ARG A 110 -7.31 2.48 -0.09
N SER A 111 -7.32 2.02 1.16
CA SER A 111 -8.28 0.97 1.56
C SER A 111 -9.69 1.46 1.30
N ARG A 112 -10.55 0.59 0.76
CA ARG A 112 -11.98 0.86 0.76
C ARG A 112 -12.40 0.96 2.23
N CYS A 113 -13.10 2.02 2.58
CA CYS A 113 -13.80 2.08 3.85
C CYS A 113 -14.90 1.02 3.76
N TRP A 114 -14.66 -0.17 4.30
CA TRP A 114 -15.73 -1.13 4.54
C TRP A 114 -16.50 -0.56 5.72
N ILE A 115 -17.49 0.28 5.44
CA ILE A 115 -18.64 0.35 6.33
C ILE A 115 -19.26 -1.04 6.22
N GLU A 116 -18.87 -1.91 7.14
CA GLU A 116 -19.54 -3.17 7.36
C GLU A 116 -21.01 -2.82 7.58
N SER A 117 -21.86 -3.17 6.62
CA SER A 117 -23.29 -3.18 6.86
C SER A 117 -23.50 -4.23 7.94
N SER A 118 -23.70 -3.78 9.18
CA SER A 118 -24.03 -4.65 10.31
C SER A 118 -25.18 -5.58 9.90
N PRO A 119 -25.03 -6.91 10.00
CA PRO A 119 -26.15 -7.83 9.85
C PRO A 119 -26.93 -7.87 11.17
N ASP A 120 -27.54 -6.76 11.57
CA ASP A 120 -28.34 -6.68 12.80
C ASP A 120 -29.63 -5.88 12.57
N VAL A 121 -30.49 -6.36 11.65
CA VAL A 121 -31.95 -6.21 11.80
C VAL A 121 -32.64 -7.44 11.22
N PHE A 122 -32.54 -8.58 11.90
CA PHE A 122 -33.57 -9.62 11.83
C PHE A 122 -34.16 -9.83 13.24
N GLN A 123 -34.89 -8.80 13.69
CA GLN A 123 -35.92 -8.96 14.72
C GLN A 123 -37.16 -8.16 14.30
N ARG A 124 -38.16 -8.88 13.79
CA ARG A 124 -39.62 -8.62 13.79
C ARG A 124 -40.25 -9.72 12.92
N GLY A 125 -41.02 -10.67 13.42
CA GLY A 125 -41.49 -10.89 14.78
C GLY A 125 -41.95 -12.34 14.94
N ALA A 126 -41.88 -12.80 16.18
CA ALA A 126 -42.82 -13.81 16.66
C ALA A 126 -44.10 -13.09 17.10
N GLN A 127 -45.22 -13.79 16.92
CA GLN A 127 -46.57 -13.57 17.47
C GLN A 127 -47.47 -12.55 16.76
N ASP A 128 -48.43 -13.07 15.96
CA ASP A 128 -49.86 -13.12 16.34
C ASP A 128 -50.70 -13.62 15.14
N HIS A 129 -51.12 -14.89 15.14
CA HIS A 129 -52.52 -15.34 15.23
C HIS A 129 -52.68 -16.86 15.11
#